data_AF-A0A944TYU5-F1
#
_entry.id   AF-A0A944TYU5-F1
#
_cell.length_a   1.000
_cell.length_b   1.000
_cell.length_c   1.000
_cell.angle_alpha   90.00
_cell.angle_beta   90.00
_cell.angle_gamma   90.00
#
_symmetry.space_group_name_H-M   'P 1'
#
loop_
_entity.id
_entity.type
_entity.pdbx_description
1 polymer ?
#
loop_
_entity_poly.entity_id
_entity_poly.type
_entity_poly.pdbx_seq_one_letter_code
_entity_poly.pdbx_strand_id
1 'polypeptide(L)'
;MENFYKDIKSFNAIDKKRVTLINDLTTNPLFIEWIPTPIGKMLAICDEKHLYMLEFIARKNIHNGFERLSQKYNRHIISGRTSIPKRIEDELK
;
A
#
# COMPACT_ATOMS: atom_id res chain seq x y z
N MET A 1 2.08 10.25 -13.05
CA MET A 1 2.40 8.83 -12.76
C MET A 1 3.90 8.59 -12.62
N GLU A 2 4.74 9.25 -13.41
CA GLU A 2 6.20 9.08 -13.38
C GLU A 2 6.87 9.49 -12.06
N ASN A 3 6.34 10.52 -11.38
CA ASN A 3 6.86 10.97 -10.08
C ASN A 3 6.64 9.94 -8.96
N PHE A 4 5.53 9.19 -8.98
CA PHE A 4 5.25 8.13 -7.99
C PHE A 4 6.25 6.98 -8.09
N TYR A 5 6.60 6.56 -9.32
CA TYR A 5 7.64 5.55 -9.55
C TYR A 5 9.05 6.05 -9.18
N LYS A 6 9.31 7.36 -9.33
CA LYS A 6 10.58 7.97 -8.91
C LYS A 6 10.70 7.99 -7.38
N ASP A 7 9.61 8.24 -6.67
CA ASP A 7 9.56 8.20 -5.21
C ASP A 7 9.68 6.79 -4.64
N ILE A 8 9.15 5.76 -5.32
CA ILE A 8 9.41 4.35 -4.96
C ILE A 8 10.92 4.06 -5.00
N LYS A 9 11.67 4.59 -5.98
CA LYS A 9 13.14 4.42 -6.02
C LYS A 9 13.83 5.11 -4.85
N SER A 10 13.33 6.29 -4.44
CA SER A 10 13.81 7.02 -3.26
C SER A 10 13.53 6.28 -1.96
N PHE A 11 12.34 5.68 -1.83
CA PHE A 11 11.95 4.82 -0.71
C PHE A 11 12.87 3.59 -0.61
N ASN A 12 13.13 2.94 -1.75
CA ASN A 12 14.07 1.82 -1.84
C ASN A 12 15.52 2.18 -1.45
N ALA A 13 15.95 3.44 -1.62
CA ALA A 13 17.30 3.88 -1.25
C ALA A 13 17.45 4.07 0.28
N ILE A 14 16.40 4.55 0.95
CA ILE A 14 16.32 4.62 2.43
C ILE A 14 16.24 3.20 3.00
N ASP A 15 15.48 2.32 2.33
CA ASP A 15 15.36 0.92 2.69
C ASP A 15 16.65 0.14 2.46
N LYS A 16 17.47 0.41 1.44
CA LYS A 16 18.72 -0.37 1.19
C LYS A 16 19.67 -0.45 2.38
N LYS A 17 19.66 0.53 3.29
CA LYS A 17 20.47 0.53 4.52
C LYS A 17 19.78 -0.21 5.70
N ARG A 18 18.46 -0.39 5.64
CA ARG A 18 17.64 -1.20 6.56
C ARG A 18 17.51 -2.67 6.10
N VAL A 19 17.36 -2.89 4.78
CA VAL A 19 17.19 -4.18 4.08
C VAL A 19 18.35 -5.14 4.35
N THR A 20 19.57 -4.65 4.59
CA THR A 20 20.71 -5.51 4.95
C THR A 20 20.73 -5.97 6.41
N LEU A 21 19.91 -5.38 7.29
CA LEU A 21 19.89 -5.70 8.72
C LEU A 21 18.69 -6.56 9.15
N ILE A 22 17.71 -6.76 8.27
CA ILE A 22 16.50 -7.53 8.55
C ILE A 22 16.36 -8.63 7.49
N ASN A 23 16.94 -9.79 7.76
CA ASN A 23 16.45 -11.07 7.22
C ASN A 23 15.05 -11.35 7.79
N ASP A 24 14.09 -10.45 7.56
CA ASP A 24 12.75 -10.55 8.13
C ASP A 24 11.82 -11.28 7.16
N LEU A 25 12.07 -12.57 6.97
CA LEU A 25 11.12 -13.50 6.37
C LEU A 25 9.90 -13.74 7.28
N THR A 26 9.78 -13.04 8.43
CA THR A 26 8.75 -13.29 9.45
C THR A 26 7.63 -12.25 9.50
N THR A 27 7.84 -11.04 8.96
CA THR A 27 6.78 -10.04 8.88
C THR A 27 5.89 -10.25 7.65
N ASN A 28 4.63 -10.64 7.90
CA ASN A 28 3.61 -10.79 6.86
C ASN A 28 3.51 -9.48 6.04
N PRO A 29 3.61 -9.48 4.70
CA PRO A 29 3.54 -8.25 3.93
C PRO A 29 2.15 -7.60 3.98
N LEU A 30 2.08 -6.34 3.57
CA LEU A 30 0.85 -5.66 3.19
C LEU A 30 0.74 -5.65 1.66
N PHE A 31 -0.47 -5.86 1.17
CA PHE A 31 -0.80 -5.87 -0.24
C PHE A 31 -1.47 -4.57 -0.64
N ILE A 32 -1.05 -4.03 -1.77
CA ILE A 32 -1.63 -2.83 -2.39
C ILE A 32 -2.40 -3.20 -3.65
N GLU A 33 -3.64 -2.72 -3.75
CA GLU A 33 -4.50 -2.96 -4.91
C GLU A 33 -5.36 -1.74 -5.26
N TRP A 34 -5.60 -1.54 -6.56
CA TRP A 34 -6.51 -0.50 -7.07
C TRP A 34 -7.91 -1.06 -7.30
N ILE A 35 -8.90 -0.37 -6.77
CA ILE A 35 -10.31 -0.72 -6.89
C ILE A 35 -10.98 0.31 -7.80
N PRO A 36 -11.52 -0.08 -8.97
CA PRO A 36 -12.34 0.81 -9.78
C PRO A 36 -13.67 1.07 -9.07
N THR A 37 -14.08 2.33 -9.01
CA THR A 37 -15.41 2.73 -8.50
C THR A 37 -16.06 3.72 -9.46
N PRO A 38 -17.39 3.91 -9.43
CA PRO A 38 -18.08 4.86 -10.30
C PRO A 38 -17.57 6.31 -10.20
N ILE A 39 -17.03 6.70 -9.04
CA ILE A 39 -16.55 8.07 -8.76
C ILE A 39 -15.02 8.20 -8.81
N GLY A 40 -14.30 7.14 -9.20
CA GLY A 40 -12.85 7.17 -9.38
C GLY A 40 -12.15 5.94 -8.80
N LYS A 41 -10.86 5.78 -9.13
CA LYS A 41 -10.06 4.67 -8.59
C LYS A 41 -9.72 4.92 -7.12
N MET A 42 -9.97 3.89 -6.31
CA MET A 42 -9.50 3.81 -4.93
C MET A 42 -8.28 2.91 -4.84
N LEU A 43 -7.50 3.09 -3.79
CA LEU A 43 -6.36 2.30 -3.41
C LEU A 43 -6.66 1.64 -2.07
N ALA A 44 -6.53 0.32 -2.01
CA ALA A 44 -6.60 -0.46 -0.78
C ALA A 44 -5.20 -0.93 -0.39
N ILE A 45 -4.85 -0.79 0.89
CA ILE A 45 -3.70 -1.47 1.51
C ILE A 45 -4.23 -2.39 2.59
N CYS A 46 -3.97 -3.68 2.47
CA CYS A 46 -4.54 -4.72 3.32
C CYS A 46 -3.58 -5.89 3.55
N ASP A 47 -3.86 -6.74 4.52
CA ASP A 47 -3.36 -8.13 4.51
C ASP A 47 -4.53 -9.10 4.32
N GLU A 48 -4.31 -10.38 4.63
CA GLU A 48 -5.36 -11.39 4.52
C GLU A 48 -6.56 -11.16 5.45
N LYS A 49 -6.40 -10.34 6.50
CA LYS A 49 -7.40 -10.19 7.57
C LYS A 49 -7.88 -8.75 7.78
N HIS A 50 -7.04 -7.75 7.50
CA HIS A 50 -7.34 -6.36 7.84
C HIS A 50 -7.11 -5.41 6.67
N LEU A 51 -7.99 -4.41 6.57
CA LEU A 51 -7.82 -3.22 5.73
C LEU A 51 -7.13 -2.12 6.55
N TYR A 52 -5.99 -1.64 6.08
CA TYR A 52 -5.18 -0.63 6.77
C TYR A 52 -5.34 0.77 6.16
N MET A 53 -5.59 0.85 4.86
CA MET A 53 -5.82 2.11 4.17
C MET A 53 -6.78 1.91 3.00
N LEU A 54 -7.70 2.85 2.81
CA LEU A 54 -8.62 2.88 1.69
C LEU A 54 -8.84 4.33 1.26
N GLU A 55 -8.25 4.73 0.12
CA GLU A 55 -8.18 6.14 -0.28
C GLU A 55 -8.35 6.35 -1.78
N PHE A 56 -8.91 7.50 -2.20
CA PHE A 56 -8.95 7.88 -3.61
C PHE A 56 -7.57 8.34 -4.11
N ILE A 57 -7.15 7.83 -5.27
CA ILE A 57 -5.84 8.18 -5.84
C ILE A 57 -5.73 9.66 -6.25
N ALA A 58 -6.86 10.33 -6.47
CA ALA A 58 -6.91 11.73 -6.86
C ALA A 58 -6.71 12.70 -5.68
N ARG A 59 -6.54 12.21 -4.44
CA ARG A 59 -6.28 13.08 -3.28
C ARG A 59 -4.84 13.61 -3.30
N LYS A 60 -4.69 14.90 -2.97
CA LYS A 60 -3.42 15.65 -3.00
C LYS A 60 -2.32 15.08 -2.08
N ASN A 61 -2.67 14.35 -1.01
CA ASN A 61 -1.75 14.00 0.08
C ASN A 61 -1.69 12.49 0.38
N ILE A 62 -1.81 11.63 -0.63
CA ILE A 62 -1.80 10.17 -0.41
C ILE A 62 -0.48 9.67 0.22
N HIS A 63 0.64 10.34 -0.04
CA HIS A 63 1.96 10.03 0.50
C HIS A 63 1.99 10.00 2.04
N ASN A 64 1.29 10.93 2.69
CA ASN A 64 1.19 10.97 4.16
C ASN A 64 0.55 9.69 4.74
N GLY A 65 -0.38 9.08 4.00
CA GLY A 65 -0.99 7.81 4.39
C GLY A 65 0.04 6.68 4.41
N PHE A 66 0.86 6.60 3.36
CA PHE A 66 1.95 5.61 3.27
C PHE A 66 3.01 5.80 4.35
N GLU A 67 3.45 7.04 4.60
CA GLU A 67 4.43 7.32 5.65
C GLU A 67 3.93 6.91 7.03
N ARG A 68 2.68 7.28 7.38
CA ARG A 68 2.05 6.90 8.65
C ARG A 68 1.92 5.38 8.80
N LEU A 69 1.57 4.70 7.70
CA LEU A 69 1.40 3.25 7.69
C LEU A 69 2.76 2.53 7.81
N SER A 70 3.80 3.02 7.15
CA SER A 70 5.18 2.55 7.29
C SER A 70 5.69 2.72 8.73
N GLN A 71 5.55 3.93 9.31
CA GLN A 71 5.98 4.22 10.68
C GLN A 71 5.24 3.38 11.73
N LYS A 72 3.94 3.12 11.51
CA LYS A 72 3.10 2.41 12.48
C LYS A 72 3.30 0.90 12.45
N TYR A 73 3.43 0.31 11.26
CA TYR A 73 3.41 -1.15 11.11
C TYR A 73 4.76 -1.75 10.76
N ASN A 74 5.71 -0.97 10.22
CA ASN A 74 7.04 -1.45 9.82
C ASN A 74 6.97 -2.74 8.96
N ARG A 75 6.02 -2.79 8.02
CA ARG A 75 5.76 -3.92 7.11
C ARG A 75 6.01 -3.50 5.68
N HIS A 76 6.55 -4.41 4.87
CA HIS A 76 6.68 -4.19 3.44
C HIS A 76 5.32 -4.09 2.76
N ILE A 77 5.17 -3.12 1.86
CA ILE A 77 3.98 -2.97 1.00
C ILE A 77 4.36 -3.46 -0.39
N ILE A 78 3.71 -4.52 -0.84
CA ILE A 78 3.96 -5.15 -2.15
C ILE A 78 2.68 -5.21 -2.97
N SER A 79 2.82 -5.24 -4.30
CA SER A 79 1.68 -5.45 -5.19
C SER A 79 1.14 -6.86 -4.99
N GLY A 80 -0.17 -7.00 -4.79
CA GLY A 80 -0.83 -8.30 -4.67
C GLY A 80 -2.32 -8.15 -4.40
N ARG A 81 -3.04 -9.27 -4.49
CA ARG A 81 -4.48 -9.34 -4.24
C ARG A 81 -4.76 -10.18 -3.01
N THR A 82 -5.72 -9.75 -2.21
CA THR A 82 -6.35 -10.57 -1.16
C THR A 82 -7.85 -10.63 -1.40
N SER A 83 -8.60 -11.29 -0.51
CA SER A 83 -10.07 -11.29 -0.58
C SER A 83 -10.68 -9.91 -0.26
N ILE A 84 -9.95 -9.03 0.41
CA ILE A 84 -10.45 -7.75 0.91
C ILE A 84 -10.78 -6.75 -0.23
N PRO A 85 -9.88 -6.46 -1.19
CA PRO A 85 -10.19 -5.54 -2.27
C PRO A 85 -11.38 -6.01 -3.12
N LYS A 86 -11.51 -7.33 -3.31
CA LYS A 86 -12.65 -7.90 -4.03
C LYS A 86 -13.97 -7.66 -3.31
N ARG A 87 -14.00 -7.89 -2.00
CA ARG A 87 -15.19 -7.63 -1.18
C ARG A 87 -15.57 -6.14 -1.18
N ILE A 88 -14.58 -5.25 -1.07
CA ILE A 88 -14.81 -3.80 -1.14
C ILE A 88 -15.40 -3.43 -2.51
N GLU A 89 -14.86 -3.96 -3.61
CA GLU A 89 -15.40 -3.71 -4.95
C GLU A 89 -16.87 -4.13 -5.08
N ASP A 90 -17.25 -5.26 -4.49
CA ASP A 90 -18.62 -5.76 -4.56
C ASP A 90 -19.60 -4.99 -3.64
N GLU A 91 -19.12 -4.40 -2.54
CA GLU A 91 -19.91 -3.51 -1.67
C GLU A 91 -20.09 -2.10 -2.25
N LEU A 92 -19.26 -1.70 -3.22
CA LEU A 92 -19.29 -0.37 -3.88
C LEU A 92 -20.07 -0.33 -5.20
N LYS A 93 -20.65 -1.47 -5.62
CA LYS A 93 -21.56 -1.58 -6.76
C LYS A 93 -22.99 -1.31 -6.33
#